data_AF-A0A947K6E4-F1
#
_entry.id   AF-A0A947K6E4-F1
#
_cell.length_a   1.000
_cell.length_b   1.000
_cell.length_c   1.000
_cell.angle_alpha   90.00
_cell.angle_beta   90.00
_cell.angle_gamma   90.00
#
_symmetry.space_group_name_H-M   'P 1'
#
loop_
_entity.id
_entity.type
_entity.pdbx_description
1 polymer ?
#
loop_
_entity_poly.entity_id
_entity_poly.type
_entity_poly.pdbx_seq_one_letter_code
_entity_poly.pdbx_strand_id
1 'polypeptide(L)'
;MNHYIWQHKEWPIFTWQNDQLLSPLNHCNFMRGQLLGRIASLGMEQGREAQAEVLIAEVMQTSAIEGHSLDPDSVRSSVSRRLVLPDAGLSRQDRYTDGLVEVLLDATIKYDQSLTCERLHGWQAALFPTGYSGIRRLSNQLSWSDLSEIIIVE
;
A
#
# COMPACT_ATOMS: atom_id res chain seq x y z
N MET A 1 20.15 -0.68 -22.12
CA MET A 1 19.72 -1.46 -20.94
C MET A 1 19.65 -0.49 -19.78
N ASN A 2 18.45 -0.14 -19.32
CA ASN A 2 18.31 0.68 -18.11
C ASN A 2 18.75 -0.18 -16.93
N HIS A 3 19.75 0.28 -16.19
CA HIS A 3 20.11 -0.36 -14.93
C HIS A 3 19.04 0.00 -13.90
N TYR A 4 18.58 -0.99 -13.15
CA TYR A 4 17.71 -0.73 -12.01
C TYR A 4 18.50 0.04 -10.94
N ILE A 5 17.80 0.85 -10.14
CA ILE A 5 18.44 1.74 -9.15
C ILE A 5 19.33 0.95 -8.17
N TRP A 6 18.90 -0.26 -7.76
CA TRP A 6 19.66 -1.14 -6.87
C TRP A 6 20.94 -1.74 -7.49
N GLN A 7 21.10 -1.63 -8.81
CA GLN A 7 22.30 -2.10 -9.53
C GLN A 7 23.40 -1.03 -9.59
N HIS A 8 23.12 0.20 -9.18
CA HIS A 8 24.13 1.25 -9.12
C HIS A 8 25.14 0.98 -7.99
N LYS A 9 26.43 1.20 -8.27
CA LYS A 9 27.53 1.01 -7.30
C LYS A 9 27.38 1.87 -6.04
N GLU A 10 26.72 3.00 -6.19
CA GLU A 10 26.50 3.97 -5.11
C GLU A 10 25.27 3.61 -4.28
N TRP A 11 24.46 2.61 -4.65
CA TRP A 11 23.36 2.15 -3.83
C TRP A 11 23.85 1.75 -2.42
N PRO A 12 23.17 2.15 -1.33
CA PRO A 12 21.91 2.91 -1.26
C PRO A 12 22.10 4.44 -1.06
N ILE A 13 23.28 4.97 -1.36
CA ILE A 13 23.60 6.40 -1.22
C ILE A 13 22.93 7.18 -2.36
N PHE A 14 21.85 7.87 -2.03
CA PHE A 14 21.13 8.72 -2.96
C PHE A 14 21.74 10.12 -3.03
N THR A 15 21.96 10.62 -4.26
CA THR A 15 22.32 12.01 -4.54
C THR A 15 21.22 12.66 -5.37
N TRP A 16 20.86 13.91 -5.08
CA TRP A 16 19.84 14.65 -5.82
C TRP A 16 20.22 16.12 -6.02
N GLN A 17 19.56 16.77 -6.99
CA GLN A 17 19.77 18.18 -7.30
C GLN A 17 18.66 19.04 -6.68
N ASN A 18 18.97 19.74 -5.59
CA ASN A 18 17.99 20.53 -4.84
C ASN A 18 17.24 21.54 -5.73
N ASP A 19 17.96 22.31 -6.56
CA ASP A 19 17.35 23.37 -7.37
C ASP A 19 16.30 22.85 -8.35
N GLN A 20 16.44 21.61 -8.83
CA GLN A 20 15.46 20.98 -9.70
C GLN A 20 14.23 20.45 -8.94
N LEU A 21 14.40 20.06 -7.67
CA LEU A 21 13.34 19.47 -6.84
C LEU A 21 12.53 20.51 -6.08
N LEU A 22 13.10 21.67 -5.74
CA LEU A 22 12.44 22.66 -4.89
C LEU A 22 11.10 23.14 -5.47
N SER A 23 11.05 23.43 -6.77
CA SER A 23 9.83 23.89 -7.44
C SER A 23 8.70 22.83 -7.40
N PRO A 24 8.88 21.58 -7.91
CA PRO A 24 7.84 20.56 -7.84
C PRO A 24 7.48 20.16 -6.41
N LEU A 25 8.44 20.14 -5.48
CA LEU A 25 8.18 19.82 -4.08
C LEU A 25 7.32 20.89 -3.40
N ASN A 26 7.60 22.17 -3.65
CA ASN A 26 6.77 23.27 -3.15
C ASN A 26 5.35 23.21 -3.72
N HIS A 27 5.22 22.91 -5.01
CA HIS A 27 3.91 22.74 -5.63
C HIS A 27 3.13 21.58 -4.99
N CYS A 28 3.78 20.42 -4.79
CA CYS A 28 3.18 19.27 -4.10
C CYS A 28 2.75 19.63 -2.67
N ASN A 29 3.61 20.30 -1.90
CA ASN A 29 3.29 20.74 -0.54
C ASN A 29 2.11 21.71 -0.49
N PHE A 30 2.04 22.66 -1.44
CA PHE A 30 0.93 23.59 -1.55
C PHE A 30 -0.39 22.87 -1.85
N MET A 31 -0.39 21.93 -2.80
CA MET A 31 -1.57 21.12 -3.14
C MET A 31 -2.00 20.23 -1.96
N ARG A 32 -1.04 19.61 -1.26
CA ARG A 32 -1.29 18.84 -0.04
C ARG A 32 -1.93 19.70 1.05
N GLY A 33 -1.43 20.91 1.27
CA GLY A 33 -2.00 21.85 2.22
C GLY A 33 -3.45 22.25 1.89
N GLN A 34 -3.74 22.52 0.62
CA GLN A 34 -5.11 22.79 0.17
C GLN A 34 -6.05 21.61 0.41
N LEU A 35 -5.59 20.38 0.12
CA LEU A 35 -6.38 19.17 0.37
C LEU A 35 -6.66 19.00 1.87
N LEU A 36 -5.64 19.11 2.72
CA LEU A 36 -5.80 19.01 4.17
C LEU A 36 -6.75 20.08 4.71
N GLY A 37 -6.69 21.31 4.20
CA GLY A 37 -7.61 22.38 4.57
C GLY A 37 -9.06 22.06 4.21
N ARG A 38 -9.30 21.46 3.03
CA ARG A 38 -10.64 21.01 2.61
C ARG A 38 -11.14 19.86 3.48
N ILE A 39 -10.29 18.85 3.74
CA ILE A 39 -10.65 17.72 4.61
C ILE A 39 -10.97 18.20 6.03
N ALA A 40 -10.19 19.14 6.57
CA ALA A 40 -10.45 19.71 7.91
C ALA A 40 -11.78 20.48 8.00
N SER A 41 -12.34 20.93 6.87
CA SER A 41 -13.68 21.53 6.81
C SER A 41 -14.82 20.51 6.78
N LEU A 42 -14.52 19.24 6.47
CA LEU A 42 -15.49 18.14 6.57
C LEU A 42 -15.72 17.78 8.04
N GLY A 43 -16.95 17.40 8.37
CA GLY A 43 -17.23 16.78 9.66
C GLY A 43 -16.52 15.43 9.80
N MET A 44 -16.39 14.93 11.04
CA MET A 44 -15.67 13.68 11.31
C MET A 44 -16.25 12.47 10.54
N GLU A 45 -17.57 12.41 10.38
CA GLU A 45 -18.22 11.30 9.66
C GLU A 45 -17.92 11.36 8.15
N GLN A 46 -18.11 12.53 7.54
CA GLN A 46 -17.84 12.74 6.11
C GLN A 46 -16.35 12.53 5.79
N GLY A 47 -15.45 12.88 6.72
CA GLY A 47 -14.02 12.62 6.58
C GLY A 47 -13.70 11.12 6.54
N ARG A 48 -14.37 10.30 7.36
CA ARG A 48 -14.18 8.84 7.38
C ARG A 48 -14.77 8.17 6.15
N GLU A 49 -15.93 8.62 5.67
CA GLU A 49 -16.50 8.15 4.41
C GLU A 49 -15.58 8.46 3.23
N ALA A 50 -15.07 9.69 3.13
CA ALA A 50 -14.11 10.07 2.10
C ALA A 50 -12.81 9.24 2.17
N GLN A 51 -12.32 8.97 3.39
CA GLN A 51 -11.16 8.08 3.59
C GLN A 51 -11.44 6.66 3.09
N ALA A 52 -12.65 6.14 3.36
CA ALA A 52 -13.05 4.82 2.89
C ALA A 52 -13.10 4.75 1.35
N GLU A 53 -13.69 5.75 0.70
CA GLU A 53 -13.75 5.82 -0.77
C GLU A 53 -12.35 5.84 -1.41
N VAL A 54 -11.45 6.67 -0.87
CA VAL A 54 -10.06 6.73 -1.33
C VAL A 54 -9.36 5.39 -1.16
N LEU A 55 -9.53 4.73 -0.01
CA LEU A 55 -8.88 3.44 0.24
C LEU A 55 -9.45 2.33 -0.64
N ILE A 56 -10.76 2.30 -0.88
CA ILE A 56 -11.39 1.34 -1.81
C ILE A 56 -10.78 1.52 -3.21
N ALA A 57 -10.67 2.76 -3.68
CA ALA A 57 -10.06 3.05 -4.98
C ALA A 57 -8.59 2.61 -5.03
N GLU A 58 -7.82 2.87 -3.98
CA GLU A 58 -6.40 2.49 -3.89
C GLU A 58 -6.19 0.97 -3.93
N VAL A 59 -7.01 0.22 -3.19
CA VAL A 59 -6.98 -1.26 -3.16
C VAL A 59 -7.28 -1.81 -4.55
N MET A 60 -8.35 -1.31 -5.19
CA MET A 60 -8.75 -1.75 -6.53
C MET A 60 -7.67 -1.44 -7.57
N GLN A 61 -7.09 -0.23 -7.54
CA GLN A 61 -6.11 0.21 -8.52
C GLN A 61 -4.77 -0.50 -8.34
N THR A 62 -4.28 -0.63 -7.11
CA THR A 62 -3.04 -1.36 -6.80
C THR A 62 -3.15 -2.81 -7.22
N SER A 63 -4.28 -3.46 -6.90
CA SER A 63 -4.55 -4.83 -7.32
C SER A 63 -4.61 -4.98 -8.85
N ALA A 64 -5.20 -4.01 -9.55
CA ALA A 64 -5.29 -4.03 -11.00
C ALA A 64 -3.92 -3.91 -11.68
N ILE A 65 -2.97 -3.17 -11.10
CA ILE A 65 -1.57 -3.10 -11.58
C ILE A 65 -0.92 -4.48 -11.52
N GLU A 66 -1.18 -5.25 -10.46
CA GLU A 66 -0.72 -6.62 -10.29
C GLU A 66 -1.52 -7.65 -11.13
N GLY A 67 -2.44 -7.19 -11.98
CA GLY A 67 -3.29 -8.04 -12.81
C GLY A 67 -4.42 -8.75 -12.05
N HIS A 68 -4.68 -8.36 -10.81
CA HIS A 68 -5.70 -8.95 -9.95
C HIS A 68 -6.99 -8.12 -9.98
N SER A 69 -8.10 -8.75 -10.36
CA SER A 69 -9.45 -8.17 -10.28
C SER A 69 -10.12 -8.58 -8.96
N LEU A 70 -10.45 -7.61 -8.12
CA LEU A 70 -11.13 -7.82 -6.85
C LEU A 70 -12.63 -7.55 -6.96
N ASP A 71 -13.40 -8.21 -6.11
CA ASP A 71 -14.82 -7.91 -5.93
C ASP A 71 -15.00 -6.59 -5.18
N PRO A 72 -15.58 -5.54 -5.80
CA PRO A 72 -15.76 -4.23 -5.16
C PRO A 72 -16.55 -4.29 -3.86
N ASP A 73 -17.50 -5.23 -3.73
CA ASP A 73 -18.31 -5.36 -2.52
C ASP A 73 -17.51 -6.00 -1.37
N SER A 74 -16.63 -6.96 -1.68
CA SER A 74 -15.67 -7.50 -0.71
C SER A 74 -14.70 -6.42 -0.20
N VAL A 75 -14.13 -5.61 -1.11
CA VAL A 75 -13.25 -4.49 -0.76
C VAL A 75 -13.97 -3.47 0.12
N ARG A 76 -15.19 -3.06 -0.26
CA ARG A 76 -15.99 -2.11 0.51
C ARG A 76 -16.27 -2.63 1.92
N SER A 77 -16.74 -3.87 2.06
CA SER A 77 -17.00 -4.46 3.38
C SER A 77 -15.73 -4.56 4.24
N SER A 78 -14.59 -4.90 3.64
CA SER A 78 -13.30 -4.99 4.34
C SER A 78 -12.84 -3.62 4.87
N VAL A 79 -12.94 -2.59 4.04
CA VAL A 79 -12.60 -1.20 4.39
C VAL A 79 -13.54 -0.66 5.47
N SER A 80 -14.86 -0.80 5.29
CA SER A 80 -15.86 -0.31 6.25
C SER A 80 -15.66 -0.93 7.63
N ARG A 81 -15.36 -2.23 7.71
CA ARG A 81 -15.11 -2.91 8.98
C ARG A 81 -13.89 -2.35 9.71
N ARG A 82 -12.79 -2.11 8.99
CA ARG A 82 -11.53 -1.62 9.58
C ARG A 82 -11.61 -0.14 9.95
N LEU A 83 -12.37 0.65 9.20
CA LEU A 83 -12.64 2.04 9.53
C LEU A 83 -13.79 2.20 10.53
N VAL A 84 -14.48 1.13 10.96
CA VAL A 84 -15.63 1.18 11.90
C VAL A 84 -16.78 2.03 11.35
N LEU A 85 -17.08 1.86 10.06
CA LEU A 85 -18.24 2.47 9.40
C LEU A 85 -19.44 1.51 9.42
N PRO A 86 -20.68 2.03 9.33
CA PRO A 86 -21.86 1.18 9.17
C PRO A 86 -21.70 0.25 7.97
N ASP A 87 -21.84 -1.05 8.20
CA ASP A 87 -21.62 -2.06 7.17
C ASP A 87 -22.78 -2.08 6.16
N ALA A 88 -22.47 -2.18 4.87
CA ALA A 88 -23.45 -2.26 3.79
C ALA A 88 -23.87 -3.71 3.47
N GLY A 89 -23.36 -4.70 4.19
CA GLY A 89 -23.80 -6.09 4.08
C GLY A 89 -22.67 -7.10 4.15
N LEU A 90 -23.03 -8.33 4.52
CA LEU A 90 -22.13 -9.47 4.63
C LEU A 90 -21.73 -9.98 3.24
N SER A 91 -20.78 -9.32 2.59
CA SER A 91 -20.11 -9.91 1.41
C SER A 91 -19.23 -11.10 1.84
N ARG A 92 -18.94 -11.99 0.88
CA ARG A 92 -18.10 -13.16 1.13
C ARG A 92 -16.70 -12.67 1.48
N GLN A 93 -16.20 -13.08 2.65
CA GLN A 93 -14.84 -12.76 3.07
C GLN A 93 -13.83 -13.35 2.08
N ASP A 94 -13.05 -12.48 1.46
CA ASP A 94 -11.86 -12.86 0.71
C ASP A 94 -10.63 -12.49 1.56
N ARG A 95 -9.87 -13.52 1.96
CA ARG A 95 -8.69 -13.35 2.80
C ARG A 95 -7.59 -12.57 2.12
N TYR A 96 -7.47 -12.67 0.79
CA TYR A 96 -6.49 -11.90 0.04
C TYR A 96 -6.84 -10.41 0.07
N THR A 97 -8.10 -10.08 -0.24
CA THR A 97 -8.63 -8.71 -0.11
C THR A 97 -8.44 -8.16 1.31
N ASP A 98 -8.78 -8.93 2.34
CA ASP A 98 -8.59 -8.50 3.73
C ASP A 98 -7.12 -8.22 4.08
N GLY A 99 -6.22 -9.09 3.64
CA GLY A 99 -4.78 -8.92 3.85
C GLY A 99 -4.23 -7.68 3.15
N LEU A 100 -4.64 -7.44 1.90
CA LEU A 100 -4.21 -6.26 1.13
C LEU A 100 -4.70 -4.96 1.77
N VAL A 101 -5.97 -4.90 2.18
CA VAL A 101 -6.54 -3.73 2.87
C VAL A 101 -5.79 -3.45 4.18
N GLU A 102 -5.41 -4.50 4.92
CA GLU A 102 -4.66 -4.37 6.17
C GLU A 102 -3.24 -3.84 5.95
N VAL A 103 -2.54 -4.33 4.93
CA VAL A 103 -1.20 -3.83 4.55
C VAL A 103 -1.28 -2.36 4.15
N LEU A 104 -2.24 -1.99 3.31
CA LEU A 104 -2.41 -0.61 2.86
C LEU A 104 -2.75 0.33 4.03
N LEU A 105 -3.62 -0.08 4.96
CA LEU A 105 -3.91 0.71 6.15
C LEU A 105 -2.71 0.83 7.08
N ASP A 106 -1.97 -0.26 7.31
CA ASP A 106 -0.77 -0.21 8.14
C ASP A 106 0.29 0.72 7.52
N ALA A 107 0.52 0.63 6.21
CA ALA A 107 1.46 1.48 5.50
C ALA A 107 1.06 2.96 5.51
N THR A 108 -0.24 3.27 5.35
CA THR A 108 -0.73 4.66 5.25
C THR A 108 -0.98 5.32 6.60
N ILE A 109 -1.35 4.57 7.63
CA ILE A 109 -1.60 5.11 8.98
C ILE A 109 -0.32 5.17 9.80
N LYS A 110 0.54 4.14 9.68
CA LYS A 110 1.79 4.02 10.45
C LYS A 110 3.01 4.30 9.58
N TYR A 111 2.90 5.28 8.68
CA TYR A 111 3.96 5.66 7.76
C TYR A 111 5.19 6.24 8.47
N ASP A 112 5.00 6.76 9.69
CA ASP A 112 6.04 7.32 10.56
C ASP A 112 6.80 6.25 11.36
N GLN A 113 6.29 5.01 11.39
CA GLN A 113 6.96 3.89 12.04
C GLN A 113 8.04 3.30 11.13
N SER A 114 9.15 2.87 11.75
CA SER A 114 10.25 2.25 11.01
C SER A 114 9.81 0.98 10.27
N LEU A 115 10.32 0.79 9.05
CA LEU A 115 10.13 -0.44 8.29
C LEU A 115 11.08 -1.52 8.80
N THR A 116 10.63 -2.33 9.76
CA THR A 116 11.41 -3.45 10.29
C THR A 116 11.22 -4.71 9.45
N CYS A 117 12.16 -5.66 9.56
CA CYS A 117 12.03 -6.97 8.91
C CYS A 117 10.75 -7.70 9.34
N GLU A 118 10.42 -7.62 10.63
CA GLU A 118 9.20 -8.20 11.19
C GLU A 118 7.95 -7.61 10.57
N ARG A 119 7.88 -6.27 10.44
CA ARG A 119 6.75 -5.58 9.80
C ARG A 119 6.59 -6.01 8.34
N LEU A 120 7.70 -6.06 7.60
CA LEU A 120 7.67 -6.50 6.20
C LEU A 120 7.24 -7.96 6.06
N HIS A 121 7.74 -8.87 6.91
CA HIS A 121 7.29 -10.26 6.93
C HIS A 121 5.81 -10.39 7.31
N GLY A 122 5.32 -9.54 8.22
CA GLY A 122 3.91 -9.45 8.55
C GLY A 122 3.06 -9.08 7.34
N TRP A 123 3.49 -8.07 6.56
CA TRP A 123 2.82 -7.69 5.32
C TRP A 123 2.83 -8.82 4.29
N GLN A 124 3.97 -9.49 4.11
CA GLN A 124 4.07 -10.63 3.19
C GLN A 124 3.15 -11.78 3.62
N ALA A 125 3.10 -12.11 4.92
CA ALA A 125 2.22 -13.16 5.42
C ALA A 125 0.73 -12.82 5.26
N ALA A 126 0.37 -11.53 5.38
CA ALA A 126 -0.99 -11.06 5.14
C ALA A 126 -1.42 -11.22 3.68
N LEU A 127 -0.52 -10.92 2.72
CA LEU A 127 -0.79 -11.08 1.29
C LEU A 127 -0.77 -12.55 0.83
N PHE A 128 0.07 -13.38 1.46
CA PHE A 128 0.26 -14.78 1.09
C PHE A 128 0.00 -15.75 2.26
N PRO A 129 -1.23 -15.83 2.78
CA PRO A 129 -1.54 -16.58 4.00
C PRO A 129 -1.34 -18.09 3.87
N THR A 130 -1.33 -18.62 2.64
CA THR A 130 -1.07 -20.04 2.37
C THR A 130 0.42 -20.35 2.20
N GLY A 131 1.27 -19.33 2.10
CA GLY A 131 2.67 -19.47 1.70
C GLY A 131 2.85 -19.82 0.21
N TYR A 132 1.88 -19.49 -0.64
CA TYR A 132 1.95 -19.69 -2.09
C TYR A 132 1.62 -18.38 -2.82
N SER A 133 2.28 -18.17 -3.97
CA SER A 133 1.85 -17.23 -5.00
C SER A 133 1.40 -18.04 -6.22
N GLY A 134 0.08 -18.10 -6.44
CA GLY A 134 -0.52 -19.05 -7.38
C GLY A 134 -0.19 -20.50 -7.02
N ILE A 135 0.40 -21.25 -7.96
CA ILE A 135 0.84 -22.63 -7.75
C ILE A 135 2.25 -22.74 -7.16
N ARG A 136 2.99 -21.63 -7.07
CA ARG A 136 4.38 -21.63 -6.61
C ARG A 136 4.42 -21.48 -5.10
N ARG A 137 5.07 -22.43 -4.43
CA ARG A 137 5.35 -22.33 -3.00
C ARG A 137 6.36 -21.21 -2.77
N LEU A 138 6.03 -20.30 -1.86
CA LEU A 138 6.98 -19.33 -1.34
C LEU A 138 7.92 -20.09 -0.40
N SER A 139 9.22 -20.10 -0.71
CA SER A 139 10.23 -20.59 0.23
C SER A 139 10.35 -19.56 1.36
N ASN A 140 9.83 -19.89 2.55
CA ASN A 140 9.88 -19.00 3.71
C ASN A 140 11.31 -18.59 4.07
N GLN A 141 11.47 -17.32 4.47
CA GLN A 141 12.57 -16.75 5.25
C GLN A 141 13.95 -16.75 4.58
N LEU A 142 14.08 -16.03 3.47
CA LEU A 142 15.40 -15.65 2.95
C LEU A 142 15.99 -14.57 3.86
N SER A 143 17.19 -14.87 4.39
CA SER A 143 18.12 -13.85 4.86
C SER A 143 18.22 -12.78 3.77
N TRP A 144 18.26 -11.50 4.14
CA TRP A 144 18.35 -10.37 3.21
C TRP A 144 19.56 -10.44 2.24
N SER A 145 20.47 -11.40 2.43
CA SER A 145 21.50 -11.78 1.47
C SER A 145 20.98 -12.33 0.14
N ASP A 146 19.73 -12.83 0.08
CA ASP A 146 19.23 -13.62 -1.04
C ASP A 146 18.10 -12.92 -1.83
N LEU A 147 17.85 -11.63 -1.58
CA LEU A 147 16.76 -10.84 -2.18
C LEU A 147 17.00 -10.36 -3.61
N SER A 148 17.97 -10.93 -4.35
CA SER A 148 18.11 -10.65 -5.78
C SER A 148 16.98 -11.24 -6.65
N GLU A 149 16.06 -12.02 -6.07
CA GLU A 149 15.02 -12.73 -6.83
C GLU A 149 13.56 -12.34 -6.52
N ILE A 150 13.27 -11.49 -5.54
CA ILE A 150 11.88 -11.28 -5.05
C ILE A 150 11.19 -9.99 -5.54
N ILE A 151 11.76 -9.26 -6.49
CA ILE A 151 10.98 -8.23 -7.23
C ILE A 151 11.26 -8.35 -8.72
N ILE A 152 10.77 -9.41 -9.35
CA ILE A 152 10.31 -9.40 -10.74
C ILE A 152 9.12 -10.38 -10.81
N VAL A 153 7.92 -9.90 -10.48
CA VAL A 153 6.76 -10.33 -11.26
C VAL A 153 6.89 -9.56 -12.58
N GLU A 154 6.80 -10.27 -13.69
CA GLU A 154 7.19 -9.92 -15.08
C GLU A 154 7.11 -8.44 -15.50
#